data_AF-A0A9R1X8M4-F1
#
_entry.id   AF-A0A9R1X8M4-F1
#
_cell.length_a   1.000
_cell.length_b   1.000
_cell.length_c   1.000
_cell.angle_alpha   90.00
_cell.angle_beta   90.00
_cell.angle_gamma   90.00
#
_symmetry.space_group_name_H-M   'P 1'
#
loop_
_entity.id
_entity.type
_entity.pdbx_description
1 polymer ?
#
loop_
_entity_poly.entity_id
_entity_poly.type
_entity_poly.pdbx_seq_one_letter_code
_entity_poly.pdbx_strand_id
1 'polypeptide(L)'
;MWEIRPRNQCFDAIRIYEGYPTMFTIELHHGGRFIKFPGISYIEGKLDHIDLVDMDEFSVHELDEVMIKFGYEVPPVIYYH
;
A
#
# COMPACT_ATOMS: atom_id res chain seq x y z
N MET A 1 -10.34 7.37 -5.65
CA MET A 1 -10.70 5.96 -5.98
C MET A 1 -9.42 5.19 -6.26
N TRP A 2 -9.04 4.26 -5.37
CA TRP A 2 -7.78 3.51 -5.43
C TRP A 2 -7.94 2.12 -6.06
N GLU A 3 -6.84 1.56 -6.57
CA GLU A 3 -6.82 0.21 -7.19
C GLU A 3 -5.59 -0.61 -6.77
N ILE A 4 -5.76 -1.91 -6.53
CA ILE A 4 -4.64 -2.84 -6.33
C ILE A 4 -4.05 -3.19 -7.68
N ARG A 5 -2.78 -2.83 -7.89
CA ARG A 5 -2.07 -3.11 -9.14
C ARG A 5 -1.88 -4.61 -9.32
N PRO A 6 -2.30 -5.19 -10.46
CA PRO A 6 -1.89 -6.52 -10.87
C PRO A 6 -0.35 -6.61 -10.96
N ARG A 7 0.23 -7.68 -10.39
CA ARG A 7 1.70 -7.84 -10.25
C ARG A 7 2.52 -7.73 -11.54
N ASN A 8 1.90 -8.00 -12.69
CA ASN A 8 2.56 -7.96 -14.00
C ASN A 8 2.16 -6.74 -14.84
N GLN A 9 1.44 -5.79 -14.26
CA GLN A 9 1.03 -4.57 -14.96
C GLN A 9 2.16 -3.55 -14.94
N CYS A 10 2.52 -3.05 -16.13
CA CYS A 10 3.38 -1.87 -16.25
C CYS A 10 2.57 -0.64 -15.79
N PHE A 11 3.18 0.17 -14.92
CA PHE A 11 2.56 1.39 -14.40
C PHE A 11 3.55 2.55 -14.50
N ASP A 12 3.26 3.49 -15.41
CA ASP A 12 4.05 4.70 -15.61
C ASP A 12 3.46 5.82 -14.75
N ALA A 13 3.90 5.89 -13.49
CA ALA A 13 3.40 6.86 -12.53
C ALA A 13 3.62 8.32 -12.98
N ILE A 14 4.69 8.60 -13.72
CA ILE A 14 4.99 9.95 -14.22
C ILE A 14 3.89 10.39 -15.18
N ARG A 15 3.56 9.52 -16.15
CA ARG A 15 2.53 9.81 -17.13
C ARG A 15 1.12 9.78 -16.53
N ILE A 16 0.85 8.85 -15.62
CA ILE A 16 -0.49 8.66 -15.05
C ILE A 16 -0.86 9.81 -14.11
N TYR A 17 0.10 10.29 -13.31
CA TYR A 17 -0.12 11.37 -12.35
C TYR A 17 0.21 12.76 -12.91
N GLU A 18 0.53 12.88 -14.20
CA GLU A 18 0.75 14.17 -14.84
C GLU A 18 -0.49 15.06 -14.71
N GLY A 19 -0.32 16.22 -14.06
CA GLY A 19 -1.41 17.16 -13.80
C GLY A 19 -2.25 16.84 -12.54
N TYR A 20 -1.95 15.76 -11.81
CA TYR A 20 -2.64 15.36 -10.58
C TYR A 20 -1.67 15.33 -9.40
N PRO A 21 -1.33 16.49 -8.79
CA PRO A 21 -0.26 16.60 -7.79
C PRO A 21 -0.56 15.91 -6.45
N THR A 22 -1.84 15.59 -6.19
CA THR A 22 -2.27 14.89 -4.97
C THR A 22 -2.31 13.37 -5.14
N MET A 23 -2.18 12.87 -6.38
CA MET A 23 -2.24 11.44 -6.66
C MET A 23 -0.90 10.76 -6.37
N PHE A 24 -0.95 9.59 -5.75
CA PHE A 24 0.23 8.80 -5.42
C PHE A 24 -0.04 7.29 -5.44
N THR A 25 1.05 6.53 -5.41
CA THR A 25 1.04 5.07 -5.25
C THR A 25 1.56 4.72 -3.86
N ILE A 26 0.91 3.77 -3.19
CA ILE A 26 1.40 3.14 -1.97
C ILE A 26 2.10 1.83 -2.35
N GLU A 27 3.36 1.70 -1.94
CA GLU A 27 4.06 0.42 -1.91
C GLU A 27 3.80 -0.26 -0.57
N LEU A 28 3.05 -1.36 -0.57
CA LEU A 28 2.63 -2.05 0.64
C LEU A 28 3.40 -3.37 0.83
N HIS A 29 4.17 -3.45 1.91
CA HIS A 29 4.82 -4.67 2.38
C HIS A 29 3.95 -5.35 3.44
N HIS A 30 3.51 -6.59 3.20
CA HIS A 30 2.58 -7.28 4.10
C HIS A 30 2.80 -8.81 4.18
N GLY A 31 2.23 -9.45 5.19
CA GLY A 31 2.29 -10.91 5.39
C GLY A 31 3.66 -11.48 5.77
N GLY A 32 4.66 -10.62 5.99
CA GLY A 32 6.00 -11.00 6.43
C GLY A 32 6.30 -10.45 7.83
N ARG A 33 7.59 -10.20 8.10
CA ARG A 33 8.07 -9.68 9.39
C ARG A 33 9.25 -8.76 9.23
N PHE A 34 9.37 -7.81 10.15
CA PHE A 34 10.57 -7.00 10.30
C PHE A 34 11.68 -7.80 10.99
N ILE A 35 12.90 -7.71 10.47
CA ILE A 35 14.11 -8.04 11.22
C ILE A 35 14.49 -6.82 12.06
N LYS A 36 14.84 -7.03 13.33
CA LYS A 36 15.30 -5.95 14.22
C LYS A 36 16.78 -5.63 13.97
N PHE A 37 17.22 -4.49 14.48
CA PHE A 37 18.60 -3.99 14.37
C PHE A 37 19.68 -5.02 14.73
N PRO A 38 20.84 -5.02 14.04
CA PRO A 38 21.21 -4.17 12.90
C PRO A 38 20.64 -4.68 11.56
N GLY A 39 20.35 -3.75 10.64
CA GLY A 39 19.85 -4.10 9.29
C GLY A 39 18.34 -4.37 9.27
N ILE A 40 17.54 -3.37 9.66
CA ILE A 40 16.07 -3.45 9.62
C ILE A 40 15.63 -3.68 8.16
N SER A 41 14.95 -4.80 7.92
CA SER A 41 14.35 -5.13 6.64
C SER A 41 13.04 -5.87 6.85
N TYR A 42 12.14 -5.79 5.87
CA TYR A 42 10.94 -6.62 5.82
C TYR A 42 11.24 -7.89 5.01
N ILE A 43 11.08 -9.06 5.61
CA ILE A 43 11.39 -10.34 4.96
C ILE A 43 10.20 -11.29 4.97
N GLU A 44 10.26 -12.28 4.08
CA GLU A 44 9.25 -13.35 3.96
C GLU A 44 7.83 -12.81 3.65
N GLY A 45 7.74 -11.55 3.23
CA GLY A 45 6.50 -10.86 2.91
C GLY A 45 6.16 -10.83 1.43
N LYS A 46 5.01 -10.22 1.16
CA LYS A 46 4.55 -9.83 -0.17
C LYS A 46 4.73 -8.33 -0.33
N LEU A 47 4.96 -7.93 -1.57
CA LEU A 47 5.00 -6.55 -2.04
C LEU A 47 3.89 -6.39 -3.05
N ASP A 48 2.95 -5.49 -2.79
CA ASP A 48 1.89 -5.15 -3.72
C ASP A 48 1.74 -3.61 -3.76
N HIS A 49 1.21 -3.08 -4.86
CA HIS A 49 1.08 -1.63 -5.08
C HIS A 49 -0.40 -1.24 -5.10
N ILE A 50 -0.70 -0.09 -4.51
CA ILE A 50 -2.04 0.51 -4.53
C ILE A 50 -1.91 1.85 -5.25
N ASP A 51 -2.55 1.96 -6.42
CA ASP A 51 -2.44 3.11 -7.31
C ASP A 51 -3.67 4.02 -7.20
N LEU A 52 -3.56 5.21 -7.80
CA LEU A 52 -4.66 6.20 -7.91
C LEU A 52 -5.18 6.67 -6.54
N VAL A 53 -4.30 6.68 -5.53
CA VAL A 53 -4.64 7.17 -4.20
C VAL A 53 -4.54 8.69 -4.21
N ASP A 54 -5.59 9.39 -3.77
CA ASP A 54 -5.60 10.84 -3.65
C ASP A 54 -5.27 11.24 -2.21
N MET A 55 -4.24 12.06 -2.01
CA MET A 55 -3.79 12.51 -0.69
C MET A 55 -4.87 13.25 0.09
N ASP A 56 -5.78 13.96 -0.60
CA ASP A 56 -6.85 14.71 0.07
C ASP A 56 -8.00 13.79 0.53
N GLU A 57 -8.15 12.61 -0.08
CA GLU A 57 -9.16 11.61 0.29
C GLU A 57 -8.60 10.49 1.18
N PHE A 58 -7.28 10.31 1.17
CA PHE A 58 -6.63 9.16 1.79
C PHE A 58 -6.84 9.09 3.30
N SER A 59 -7.26 7.92 3.79
CA SER A 59 -7.42 7.68 5.22
C SER A 59 -7.14 6.23 5.61
N VAL A 60 -7.03 5.99 6.92
CA VAL A 60 -6.82 4.64 7.47
C VAL A 60 -7.91 3.64 7.07
N HIS A 61 -9.13 4.10 6.79
CA HIS A 61 -10.21 3.22 6.36
C HIS A 61 -9.94 2.59 4.99
N GLU A 62 -9.28 3.31 4.08
CA GLU A 62 -8.91 2.75 2.78
C GLU A 62 -7.83 1.68 2.92
N LEU A 63 -6.89 1.86 3.86
CA LEU A 63 -5.92 0.83 4.20
C LEU A 63 -6.59 -0.42 4.79
N ASP A 64 -7.58 -0.25 5.67
CA ASP A 64 -8.35 -1.38 6.22
C ASP A 64 -9.06 -2.16 5.09
N GLU A 65 -9.71 -1.45 4.16
CA GLU A 65 -10.35 -2.07 2.99
C GLU A 65 -9.34 -2.80 2.09
N VAL A 66 -8.15 -2.23 1.88
CA VAL A 66 -7.05 -2.88 1.14
C VAL A 66 -6.65 -4.18 1.83
N MET A 67 -6.45 -4.15 3.15
CA MET A 67 -6.05 -5.33 3.92
C MET A 67 -7.13 -6.44 3.85
N ILE A 68 -8.40 -6.07 3.90
CA ILE A 68 -9.53 -7.00 3.71
C ILE A 68 -9.50 -7.59 2.29
N LYS A 69 -9.25 -6.78 1.25
CA LYS A 69 -9.15 -7.28 -0.14
C LYS A 69 -8.00 -8.27 -0.33
N PHE A 70 -6.91 -8.11 0.42
CA PHE A 70 -5.82 -9.10 0.46
C PHE A 70 -6.14 -10.36 1.27
N GLY A 71 -7.30 -10.42 1.93
CA GLY A 71 -7.76 -11.56 2.71
C GLY A 71 -7.29 -11.55 4.16
N TYR A 72 -6.86 -10.42 4.69
CA TYR A 72 -6.52 -10.29 6.11
C TYR A 72 -7.73 -9.89 6.94
N GLU A 73 -7.79 -10.43 8.16
CA GLU A 73 -8.68 -9.89 9.19
C GLU A 73 -8.06 -8.60 9.75
N VAL A 74 -8.85 -7.53 9.77
CA VAL A 74 -8.43 -6.25 10.36
C VAL A 74 -8.74 -6.31 11.85
N PRO A 75 -7.72 -6.29 12.73
CA PRO A 75 -7.94 -6.31 14.17
C PRO A 75 -8.64 -5.03 14.62
N PRO A 76 -9.36 -5.05 15.76
CA PRO A 76 -10.09 -3.89 16.27
C PRO A 76 -9.17 -2.72 16.67
N VAL A 77 -7.86 -2.96 16.83
CA VAL A 77 -6.85 -1.96 17.15
C VAL A 77 -5.61 -2.20 16.30
N ILE A 78 -5.19 -1.17 15.56
CA ILE A 78 -3.95 -1.14 14.76
C ILE A 78 -3.09 0.03 15.24
N TYR A 79 -1.78 -0.19 15.34
CA TYR A 79 -0.80 0.84 15.69
C TYR A 79 -0.07 1.29 14.43
N TYR A 80 -0.09 2.60 14.20
CA TYR A 80 0.67 3.26 13.14
C TYR A 80 1.89 3.95 13.76
N HIS A 81 3.07 3.80 13.14
CA HIS A 81 4.35 4.31 13.63
C HIS A 81 5.01 5.22 12.60
#